data_AF-A0A3R6VTP9-F1
#
_entry.id   AF-A0A3R6VTP9-F1
#
_cell.length_a   1.000
_cell.length_b   1.000
_cell.length_c   1.000
_cell.angle_alpha   90.00
_cell.angle_beta   90.00
_cell.angle_gamma   90.00
#
_symmetry.space_group_name_H-M   'P 1'
#
loop_
_entity.id
_entity.type
_entity.pdbx_description
1 polymer ?
#
loop_
_entity_poly.entity_id
_entity_poly.type
_entity_poly.pdbx_seq_one_letter_code
_entity_poly.pdbx_strand_id
1 'polypeptide(L)'
;MLDSIINAFLEFKWFMLLNVGLTIAAGVILWFATEQFGYQRKNRYLFAFFMGMKNREILWTGFAWTQMVFILSCVILGGEMNLVYLVFLLLLVPARFLLYQDIRRLPVDLVNAVLLYLALLVGSVMRDYLKTIRFDSLILLVLILLTLSVLHYTIYNFVKDMLFVTEERSRIHEKRVEE
;
A
#
# COMPACT_ATOMS: atom_id res chain seq x y z
N MET A 1 8.80 0.73 29.45
CA MET A 1 9.05 1.36 28.14
C MET A 1 9.36 0.31 27.07
N LEU A 2 10.33 -0.60 27.30
CA LEU A 2 10.65 -1.67 26.35
C LEU A 2 9.44 -2.58 26.08
N ASP A 3 8.70 -2.98 27.11
CA ASP A 3 7.52 -3.84 26.97
C ASP A 3 6.39 -3.21 26.16
N SER A 4 6.18 -1.89 26.30
CA SER A 4 5.20 -1.14 25.50
C SER A 4 5.59 -1.08 24.02
N ILE A 5 6.89 -0.93 23.74
CA ILE A 5 7.43 -0.93 22.37
C ILE A 5 7.29 -2.33 21.75
N ILE A 6 7.64 -3.38 22.50
CA ILE A 6 7.51 -4.77 22.06
C ILE A 6 6.05 -5.12 21.76
N ASN A 7 5.11 -4.69 22.62
CA ASN A 7 3.68 -4.88 22.38
C ASN A 7 3.20 -4.16 21.11
N ALA A 8 3.65 -2.93 20.86
CA ALA A 8 3.34 -2.22 19.61
C ALA A 8 3.88 -2.97 18.38
N PHE A 9 5.09 -3.54 18.44
CA PHE A 9 5.62 -4.39 17.36
C PHE A 9 4.82 -5.68 17.17
N LEU A 10 4.32 -6.27 18.26
CA LEU A 10 3.50 -7.49 18.20
C LEU A 10 2.13 -7.24 17.58
N GLU A 11 1.57 -6.03 17.67
CA GLU A 11 0.35 -5.66 16.93
C GLU A 11 0.56 -5.79 15.41
N PHE A 12 1.75 -5.45 14.91
CA PHE A 12 2.09 -5.56 13.48
C PHE A 12 2.53 -6.97 13.04
N LYS A 13 2.58 -7.97 13.92
CA LYS A 13 3.17 -9.29 13.60
C LYS A 13 2.62 -9.90 12.30
N TRP A 14 1.31 -9.80 12.11
CA TRP A 14 0.65 -10.36 10.93
C TRP A 14 0.88 -9.53 9.68
N PHE A 15 0.93 -8.21 9.82
CA PHE A 15 1.33 -7.33 8.74
C PHE A 15 2.76 -7.63 8.29
N MET A 16 3.72 -7.74 9.21
CA MET A 16 5.12 -8.05 8.90
C MET A 16 5.23 -9.37 8.14
N LEU A 17 4.54 -10.41 8.63
CA LEU A 17 4.56 -11.74 8.00
C LEU A 17 3.95 -11.70 6.59
N LEU A 18 2.79 -11.05 6.42
CA LEU A 18 2.16 -10.89 5.11
C LEU A 18 2.99 -10.04 4.15
N ASN A 19 3.63 -8.98 4.63
CA ASN A 19 4.47 -8.12 3.81
C ASN A 19 5.69 -8.87 3.28
N VAL A 20 6.40 -9.58 4.15
CA VAL A 20 7.53 -10.42 3.73
C VAL A 20 7.05 -11.53 2.79
N GLY A 21 5.97 -12.24 3.13
CA GLY A 21 5.43 -13.33 2.33
C GLY A 21 4.98 -12.90 0.93
N LEU A 22 4.20 -11.82 0.84
CA LEU A 22 3.72 -11.28 -0.44
C LEU A 22 4.86 -10.69 -1.28
N THR A 23 5.86 -10.07 -0.65
CA THR A 23 7.03 -9.55 -1.37
C THR A 23 7.85 -10.70 -1.98
N ILE A 24 8.09 -11.78 -1.22
CA ILE A 24 8.77 -12.97 -1.73
C ILE A 24 7.95 -13.61 -2.85
N ALA A 25 6.64 -13.78 -2.64
CA ALA A 25 5.75 -14.35 -3.66
C ALA A 25 5.75 -13.52 -4.95
N ALA A 26 5.68 -12.19 -4.86
CA ALA A 26 5.79 -11.31 -6.01
C ALA A 26 7.15 -11.45 -6.70
N GLY A 27 8.24 -11.57 -5.93
CA GLY A 27 9.58 -11.83 -6.46
C GLY A 27 9.67 -13.15 -7.21
N VAL A 28 9.11 -14.23 -6.67
CA VAL A 28 9.06 -15.56 -7.32
C VAL A 28 8.19 -15.52 -8.58
N ILE A 29 7.03 -14.85 -8.54
CA ILE A 29 6.17 -14.68 -9.71
C ILE A 29 6.91 -13.90 -10.81
N LEU A 30 7.62 -12.82 -10.45
CA LEU A 30 8.44 -12.06 -11.38
C LEU A 30 9.58 -12.92 -11.94
N TRP A 31 10.23 -13.75 -11.11
CA TRP A 31 11.27 -14.69 -11.56
C TRP A 31 10.72 -15.70 -12.57
N PHE A 32 9.61 -16.38 -12.27
CA PHE A 32 8.98 -17.31 -13.21
C PHE A 32 8.50 -16.62 -14.49
N ALA A 33 7.95 -15.41 -14.36
CA ALA A 33 7.57 -14.60 -15.51
C ALA A 33 8.79 -14.22 -16.37
N THR A 34 9.99 -14.11 -15.77
CA THR A 34 11.25 -13.92 -16.50
C THR A 34 11.83 -15.21 -17.08
N GLU A 35 11.63 -16.39 -16.49
CA GLU A 35 12.15 -17.63 -17.09
C GLU A 35 11.41 -18.04 -18.37
N GLN A 36 10.13 -17.67 -18.52
CA GLN A 36 9.32 -17.99 -19.70
C GLN A 36 9.59 -17.09 -20.93
N PHE A 37 10.81 -16.55 -21.09
CA PHE A 37 11.10 -15.58 -22.15
C PHE A 37 11.06 -16.17 -23.56
N GLY A 38 10.06 -15.73 -24.33
CA GLY A 38 10.11 -15.57 -25.78
C GLY A 38 10.02 -14.07 -26.13
N TYR A 39 10.88 -13.61 -27.04
CA TYR A 39 11.20 -12.20 -27.35
C TYR A 39 10.01 -11.28 -27.76
N GLN A 40 8.77 -11.77 -27.90
CA GLN A 40 7.64 -11.05 -28.51
C GLN A 40 6.30 -11.02 -27.71
N ARG A 41 6.28 -10.95 -26.37
CA ARG A 41 5.00 -10.85 -25.61
C ARG A 41 4.78 -9.54 -24.85
N LYS A 42 3.49 -9.21 -24.68
CA LYS A 42 2.89 -8.04 -23.98
C LYS A 42 3.48 -7.73 -22.58
N ASN A 43 4.18 -8.67 -21.96
CA ASN A 43 4.77 -8.51 -20.61
C ASN A 43 6.05 -7.66 -20.57
N ARG A 44 6.56 -7.16 -21.71
CA ARG A 44 7.71 -6.24 -21.75
C ARG A 44 7.51 -4.98 -20.90
N TYR A 45 6.29 -4.45 -20.79
CA TYR A 45 6.03 -3.22 -20.04
C TYR A 45 6.28 -3.36 -18.53
N LEU A 46 5.89 -4.48 -17.93
CA LEU A 46 6.17 -4.75 -16.51
C LEU A 46 7.67 -4.86 -16.25
N PHE A 47 8.41 -5.46 -17.18
CA PHE A 47 9.86 -5.58 -17.07
C PHE A 47 10.59 -4.25 -17.30
N ALA A 48 10.16 -3.45 -18.29
CA ALA A 48 10.70 -2.12 -18.54
C ALA A 48 10.47 -1.16 -17.37
N PHE A 49 9.38 -1.36 -16.61
CA PHE A 49 9.13 -0.60 -15.39
C PHE A 49 10.22 -0.83 -14.35
N PHE A 50 10.57 -2.08 -14.04
CA PHE A 50 11.59 -2.41 -13.04
C PHE A 50 13.04 -2.24 -13.52
N MET A 51 13.31 -2.43 -14.82
CA MET A 51 14.65 -2.26 -15.39
C MET A 51 15.08 -0.79 -15.39
N GLY A 52 16.19 -0.48 -14.71
CA GLY A 52 16.85 0.83 -14.71
C GLY A 52 16.25 1.86 -13.75
N MET A 53 15.42 1.44 -12.79
CA MET A 53 14.88 2.34 -11.77
C MET A 53 16.02 2.93 -10.93
N LYS A 54 15.95 4.23 -10.63
CA LYS A 54 16.88 4.86 -9.69
C LYS A 54 16.54 4.46 -8.25
N ASN A 55 17.52 4.53 -7.35
CA ASN A 55 17.32 4.20 -5.92
C ASN A 55 16.11 4.91 -5.28
N ARG A 56 15.82 6.16 -5.68
CA ARG A 56 14.65 6.92 -5.20
C ARG A 56 13.32 6.33 -5.67
N GLU A 57 13.25 5.87 -6.91
CA GLU A 57 12.06 5.26 -7.51
C GLU A 57 11.79 3.90 -6.88
N ILE A 58 12.85 3.12 -6.61
CA ILE A 58 12.76 1.83 -5.90
C ILE A 58 12.19 2.02 -4.49
N LEU A 59 12.69 3.02 -3.74
CA LEU A 59 12.18 3.33 -2.41
C LEU A 59 10.71 3.80 -2.44
N TRP A 60 10.33 4.61 -3.43
CA TRP A 60 8.96 5.05 -3.60
C TRP A 60 8.00 3.88 -3.84
N THR A 61 8.34 3.00 -4.79
CA THR A 61 7.56 1.78 -5.06
C THR A 61 7.52 0.86 -3.84
N GLY A 62 8.60 0.77 -3.07
CA GLY A 62 8.63 0.04 -1.80
C GLY A 62 7.66 0.60 -0.76
N PHE A 63 7.58 1.92 -0.59
CA PHE A 63 6.61 2.55 0.31
C PHE A 63 5.17 2.42 -0.20
N ALA A 64 4.94 2.47 -1.51
CA ALA A 64 3.63 2.21 -2.13
C ALA A 64 3.16 0.77 -1.89
N TRP A 65 4.05 -0.20 -2.12
CA TRP A 65 3.82 -1.61 -1.87
C TRP A 65 3.51 -1.88 -0.39
N THR A 66 4.33 -1.32 0.51
CA THR A 66 4.19 -1.48 1.96
C THR A 66 2.84 -0.94 2.44
N GLN A 67 2.39 0.23 1.95
CA GLN A 67 1.08 0.78 2.28
C GLN A 67 -0.05 -0.11 1.79
N MET A 68 0.04 -0.61 0.54
CA MET A 68 -0.98 -1.49 -0.03
C MET A 68 -1.11 -2.78 0.79
N VAL A 69 0.01 -3.45 1.06
CA VAL A 69 0.00 -4.70 1.84
C VAL A 69 -0.48 -4.47 3.26
N PHE A 70 -0.15 -3.32 3.85
CA PHE A 70 -0.65 -2.94 5.16
C PHE A 70 -2.18 -2.89 5.17
N ILE A 71 -2.79 -2.14 4.26
CA ILE A 71 -4.25 -2.02 4.19
C ILE A 71 -4.91 -3.36 3.89
N LEU A 72 -4.33 -4.16 2.98
CA LEU A 72 -4.81 -5.53 2.70
C LEU A 72 -4.77 -6.41 3.95
N SER A 73 -3.69 -6.33 4.74
CA SER A 73 -3.57 -7.11 5.97
C SER A 73 -4.65 -6.73 6.98
N CYS A 74 -4.90 -5.42 7.17
CA CYS A 74 -5.96 -4.92 8.04
C CYS A 74 -7.34 -5.41 7.61
N VAL A 75 -7.63 -5.39 6.31
CA VAL A 75 -8.91 -5.83 5.74
C VAL A 75 -9.12 -7.34 5.88
N ILE A 76 -8.11 -8.15 5.56
CA ILE A 76 -8.20 -9.62 5.56
C ILE A 76 -8.25 -10.16 6.98
N LEU A 77 -7.34 -9.71 7.85
CA LEU A 77 -7.21 -10.24 9.21
C LEU A 77 -8.29 -9.68 10.14
N GLY A 78 -8.81 -8.47 9.86
CA GLY A 78 -9.88 -7.87 10.63
C GLY A 78 -9.55 -7.66 12.09
N GLY A 79 -8.28 -7.34 12.40
CA GLY A 79 -7.84 -7.01 13.74
C GLY A 79 -8.50 -5.72 14.26
N GLU A 80 -8.47 -5.53 15.58
CA GLU A 80 -8.89 -4.27 16.21
C GLU A 80 -7.94 -3.16 15.77
N MET A 81 -8.49 -2.05 15.27
CA MET A 81 -7.68 -0.92 14.83
C MET A 81 -7.22 -0.10 16.04
N ASN A 82 -5.91 -0.07 16.26
CA ASN A 82 -5.27 0.77 17.28
C ASN A 82 -4.67 2.04 16.66
N LEU A 83 -4.42 3.07 17.47
CA LEU A 83 -3.80 4.34 17.06
C LEU A 83 -2.42 4.15 16.44
N VAL A 84 -1.73 3.05 16.76
CA VAL A 84 -0.41 2.73 16.21
C VAL A 84 -0.47 2.57 14.68
N TYR A 85 -1.59 2.08 14.13
CA TYR A 85 -1.81 1.97 12.69
C TYR A 85 -1.93 3.33 11.99
N LEU A 86 -2.56 4.31 12.66
CA LEU A 86 -2.61 5.69 12.16
C LEU A 86 -1.21 6.29 12.12
N VAL A 87 -0.43 6.11 13.19
CA VAL A 87 0.95 6.59 13.26
C VAL A 87 1.80 5.99 12.14
N PHE A 88 1.63 4.69 11.86
CA PHE A 88 2.31 4.02 10.75
C PHE A 88 1.96 4.64 9.39
N LEU A 89 0.68 4.84 9.10
CA LEU A 89 0.24 5.48 7.84
C LEU A 89 0.75 6.92 7.73
N LEU A 90 0.74 7.67 8.83
CA LEU A 90 1.27 9.03 8.88
C LEU A 90 2.79 9.07 8.72
N LEU A 91 3.53 8.05 9.14
CA LEU A 91 5.00 7.98 9.00
C LEU A 91 5.42 7.70 7.55
N LEU A 92 4.56 7.04 6.76
CA LEU A 92 4.79 6.85 5.33
C LEU A 92 4.70 8.16 4.53
N VAL A 93 3.93 9.15 4.99
CA VAL A 93 3.78 10.45 4.32
C VAL A 93 5.09 11.26 4.28
N PRO A 94 5.79 11.56 5.40
CA PRO A 94 7.06 12.25 5.37
C PRO A 94 8.16 11.43 4.70
N ALA A 95 8.12 10.09 4.80
CA ALA A 95 9.06 9.21 4.09
C ALA A 95 8.96 9.38 2.58
N ARG A 96 7.74 9.50 2.04
CA ARG A 96 7.48 9.84 0.63
C ARG A 96 7.88 11.27 0.29
N PHE A 97 7.54 12.22 1.14
CA PHE A 97 7.90 13.62 0.93
C PHE A 97 9.42 13.82 0.82
N LEU A 98 10.22 13.11 1.61
CA LEU A 98 11.69 13.17 1.55
C LEU A 98 12.27 12.73 0.19
N LEU A 99 11.56 11.90 -0.58
CA LEU A 99 12.05 11.37 -1.85
C LEU A 99 11.89 12.36 -3.02
N TYR A 100 10.76 13.05 -3.09
CA TYR A 100 10.41 13.94 -4.23
C TYR A 100 10.22 15.41 -3.85
N GLN A 101 10.17 15.75 -2.55
CA GLN A 101 10.04 17.12 -2.04
C GLN A 101 8.86 17.91 -2.63
N ASP A 102 7.80 17.22 -3.07
CA ASP A 102 6.61 17.86 -3.66
C ASP A 102 5.64 18.32 -2.55
N ILE A 103 5.70 19.61 -2.23
CA ILE A 103 4.92 20.20 -1.13
C ILE A 103 3.41 20.22 -1.41
N ARG A 104 3.01 20.17 -2.69
CA ARG A 104 1.58 20.20 -3.07
C ARG A 104 0.89 18.86 -2.81
N ARG A 105 1.65 17.76 -2.77
CA ARG A 105 1.11 16.41 -2.51
C ARG A 105 0.98 16.08 -1.03
N LEU A 106 1.81 16.70 -0.19
CA LEU A 106 1.82 16.49 1.26
C LEU A 106 0.42 16.60 1.91
N PRO A 107 -0.40 17.65 1.69
CA PRO A 107 -1.73 17.71 2.30
C PRO A 107 -2.67 16.63 1.79
N VAL A 108 -2.57 16.24 0.51
CA VAL A 108 -3.39 15.18 -0.08
C VAL A 108 -3.03 13.83 0.53
N ASP A 109 -1.73 13.54 0.68
CA ASP A 109 -1.25 12.29 1.26
C ASP A 109 -1.60 12.15 2.74
N LEU A 110 -1.53 13.26 3.51
CA LEU A 110 -1.99 13.30 4.90
C LEU A 110 -3.49 12.99 5.02
N VAL A 111 -4.32 13.67 4.22
CA VAL A 111 -5.77 13.46 4.23
C VAL A 111 -6.09 12.01 3.83
N ASN A 112 -5.41 11.47 2.81
CA ASN A 112 -5.58 10.09 2.38
C ASN A 112 -5.23 9.10 3.50
N ALA A 113 -4.10 9.30 4.20
CA ALA A 113 -3.69 8.45 5.32
C ALA A 113 -4.74 8.44 6.45
N VAL A 114 -5.26 9.61 6.80
CA VAL A 114 -6.31 9.75 7.84
C VAL A 114 -7.62 9.11 7.39
N LEU A 115 -8.07 9.35 6.16
CA LEU A 115 -9.30 8.77 5.63
C LEU A 115 -9.24 7.25 5.55
N LEU A 116 -8.11 6.69 5.10
CA LEU A 116 -7.87 5.25 5.08
C LEU A 116 -7.94 4.66 6.48
N TYR A 117 -7.30 5.30 7.47
CA TYR A 117 -7.38 4.86 8.85
C TYR A 117 -8.81 4.89 9.39
N LEU A 118 -9.55 5.98 9.16
CA LEU A 118 -10.94 6.11 9.60
C LEU A 118 -11.84 5.03 8.97
N ALA A 119 -11.66 4.75 7.67
CA ALA A 119 -12.39 3.69 6.99
C ALA A 119 -12.10 2.30 7.60
N LEU A 120 -10.83 2.02 7.92
CA LEU A 120 -10.44 0.77 8.59
C LEU A 120 -11.00 0.70 10.02
N LEU A 121 -10.97 1.81 10.77
CA LEU A 121 -11.48 1.91 12.13
C LEU A 121 -12.99 1.63 12.17
N VAL A 122 -13.76 2.32 11.32
CA VAL A 122 -15.20 2.08 11.17
C VAL A 122 -15.46 0.62 10.79
N GLY A 123 -14.69 0.07 9.85
CA GLY A 123 -14.77 -1.34 9.48
C GLY A 123 -14.52 -2.30 10.66
N SER A 124 -13.53 -2.01 11.53
CA SER A 124 -13.27 -2.82 12.72
C SER A 124 -14.40 -2.73 13.75
N VAL A 125 -14.93 -1.54 14.01
CA VAL A 125 -16.04 -1.33 14.96
C VAL A 125 -17.30 -2.04 14.48
N MET A 126 -17.60 -1.97 13.18
CA MET A 126 -18.74 -2.67 12.59
C MET A 126 -18.59 -4.19 12.64
N ARG A 127 -17.38 -4.72 12.41
CA ARG A 127 -17.09 -6.16 12.58
C ARG A 127 -17.28 -6.60 14.01
N ASP A 128 -16.81 -5.82 14.97
CA ASP A 128 -16.92 -6.14 16.38
C ASP A 128 -18.38 -6.13 16.84
N TYR A 129 -19.15 -5.11 16.44
CA TYR A 129 -20.59 -5.00 16.68
C TYR A 129 -21.36 -6.24 16.17
N LEU A 130 -21.07 -6.68 14.94
CA LEU A 130 -21.71 -7.87 14.34
C LEU A 130 -21.37 -9.16 15.09
N LYS A 131 -20.18 -9.26 15.70
CA LYS A 131 -19.75 -10.45 16.44
C LYS A 131 -20.33 -10.50 17.85
N THR A 132 -20.42 -9.37 18.54
CA THR A 132 -20.72 -9.33 19.99
C THR A 132 -22.17 -9.01 20.32
N ILE A 133 -22.83 -8.16 19.55
CA ILE A 133 -24.14 -7.61 19.95
C ILE A 133 -25.28 -8.26 19.17
N ARG A 134 -25.28 -8.12 17.84
CA ARG A 134 -26.37 -8.63 16.99
C ARG A 134 -25.96 -8.73 15.54
N PHE A 135 -26.27 -9.87 14.92
CA PHE A 135 -26.08 -10.05 13.49
C PHE A 135 -27.18 -9.31 12.71
N ASP A 136 -26.83 -8.16 12.14
CA ASP A 136 -27.70 -7.33 11.30
C ASP A 136 -27.20 -7.36 9.84
N SER A 137 -28.07 -7.74 8.92
CA SER A 137 -27.74 -7.87 7.49
C SER A 137 -27.42 -6.53 6.83
N LEU A 138 -27.98 -5.41 7.32
CA LEU A 138 -27.68 -4.08 6.79
C LEU A 138 -26.26 -3.65 7.15
N ILE A 139 -25.84 -3.88 8.40
CA ILE A 139 -24.48 -3.58 8.87
C ILE A 139 -23.47 -4.45 8.11
N LEU A 140 -23.81 -5.72 7.85
CA LEU A 140 -23.00 -6.61 7.03
C LEU A 140 -22.85 -6.08 5.60
N LEU A 141 -23.93 -5.63 4.96
CA LEU A 141 -23.91 -5.08 3.62
C LEU A 141 -23.03 -3.82 3.54
N VAL A 142 -23.17 -2.90 4.50
CA VAL A 142 -22.33 -1.70 4.56
C VAL A 142 -20.86 -2.08 4.80
N LEU A 143 -20.58 -3.08 5.63
CA LEU A 143 -19.22 -3.57 5.86
C LEU A 143 -18.58 -4.16 4.60
N ILE A 144 -19.35 -4.91 3.80
CA ILE A 144 -18.88 -5.48 2.53
C ILE A 144 -18.59 -4.35 1.53
N LEU A 145 -19.49 -3.39 1.38
CA LEU A 145 -19.31 -2.22 0.51
C LEU A 145 -18.10 -1.38 0.92
N LEU A 146 -17.93 -1.12 2.23
CA LEU A 146 -16.80 -0.39 2.77
C LEU A 146 -15.49 -1.14 2.48
N THR A 147 -15.48 -2.46 2.71
CA THR A 147 -14.32 -3.30 2.43
C THR A 147 -13.94 -3.24 0.95
N LEU A 148 -14.91 -3.40 0.05
CA LEU A 148 -14.69 -3.34 -1.40
C LEU A 148 -14.17 -1.95 -1.82
N SER A 149 -14.73 -0.89 -1.25
CA SER A 149 -14.30 0.49 -1.52
C SER A 149 -12.87 0.75 -1.06
N VAL A 150 -12.50 0.30 0.14
CA VAL A 150 -11.13 0.42 0.67
C VAL A 150 -10.14 -0.37 -0.20
N LEU A 151 -10.49 -1.59 -0.60
CA LEU A 151 -9.67 -2.40 -1.51
C LEU A 151 -9.48 -1.71 -2.86
N HIS A 152 -10.56 -1.26 -3.48
CA HIS A 152 -10.51 -0.59 -4.77
C HIS A 152 -9.68 0.70 -4.72
N TYR A 153 -9.91 1.52 -3.70
CA TYR A 153 -9.17 2.76 -3.48
C TYR A 153 -7.67 2.50 -3.23
N THR A 154 -7.34 1.46 -2.47
CA THR A 154 -5.93 1.09 -2.20
C THR A 154 -5.21 0.67 -3.46
N ILE A 155 -5.85 -0.17 -4.30
CA ILE A 155 -5.29 -0.60 -5.58
C ILE A 155 -5.15 0.61 -6.52
N TYR A 156 -6.17 1.47 -6.59
CA TYR A 156 -6.11 2.69 -7.38
C TYR A 156 -4.93 3.59 -6.96
N ASN A 157 -4.74 3.79 -5.66
CA ASN A 157 -3.64 4.62 -5.15
C ASN A 157 -2.27 4.00 -5.47
N PHE A 158 -2.14 2.68 -5.36
CA PHE A 158 -0.92 1.97 -5.77
C PHE A 158 -0.62 2.15 -7.26
N VAL A 159 -1.62 1.97 -8.13
CA VAL A 159 -1.45 2.16 -9.58
C VAL A 159 -1.10 3.62 -9.91
N LYS A 160 -1.75 4.58 -9.26
CA LYS A 160 -1.44 6.01 -9.40
C LYS A 160 -0.01 6.33 -8.98
N ASP A 161 0.47 5.75 -7.87
CA ASP A 161 1.86 5.91 -7.41
C ASP A 161 2.86 5.36 -8.44
N MET A 162 2.54 4.23 -9.09
CA MET A 162 3.37 3.62 -10.14
C MET A 162 3.36 4.43 -11.44
N LEU A 163 2.20 4.97 -11.82
CA LEU A 163 2.07 5.88 -12.98
C LEU A 163 2.90 7.14 -12.76
N PHE A 164 2.87 7.72 -11.57
CA PHE A 164 3.68 8.89 -11.25
C PHE A 164 5.18 8.62 -11.44
N VAL A 165 5.69 7.48 -10.97
CA VAL A 165 7.09 7.09 -11.20
C VAL A 165 7.38 6.94 -12.69
N THR A 166 6.44 6.41 -13.47
CA THR A 166 6.59 6.26 -14.93
C THR A 166 6.63 7.61 -15.65
N GLU A 167 5.74 8.53 -15.31
CA GLU A 167 5.67 9.89 -15.88
C GLU A 167 6.91 10.73 -15.53
N GLU A 168 7.41 10.60 -14.30
CA GLU A 168 8.62 11.30 -13.91
C GLU A 168 9.83 10.80 -14.70
N ARG A 169 9.87 9.48 -14.94
CA ARG A 169 10.90 8.85 -15.74
C ARG A 169 10.84 9.25 -17.21
N SER A 170 9.64 9.37 -17.80
CA SER A 170 9.48 9.85 -19.17
C SER A 170 9.93 11.30 -19.32
N ARG A 171 9.58 12.19 -18.37
CA ARG A 171 10.04 13.59 -18.37
C ARG A 171 11.56 13.73 -18.27
N ILE A 172 12.22 12.89 -17.47
CA ILE A 172 13.69 12.87 -17.37
C ILE A 172 14.32 12.37 -18.67
N HIS A 173 13.67 11.45 -19.39
CA HIS A 173 14.17 10.95 -20.67
C HIS A 173 14.02 11.99 -21.78
N GLU A 174 12.88 12.68 -21.88
CA GLU A 174 12.67 13.78 -22.83
C GLU A 174 13.71 14.89 -22.67
N LYS A 175 13.94 15.35 -21.44
CA LYS A 175 14.97 16.38 -21.16
C LYS A 175 16.39 15.98 -21.57
N ARG A 176 16.69 14.67 -21.61
CA ARG A 176 18.01 14.16 -21.97
C ARG A 176 18.20 13.93 -23.47
N VAL A 177 17.12 13.99 -24.25
CA VAL A 177 17.14 13.89 -25.72
C VAL A 177 17.19 15.28 -26.35
N GLU A 178 16.80 16.32 -25.62
CA GLU A 178 16.86 17.72 -26.04
C GLU A 178 18.23 18.41 -25.78
N GLU A 179 19.13 17.77 -25.01
CA GLU A 179 20.52 18.19 -24.76
C GLU A 179 21.50 17.48 -25.72
#